data_AF-A0A3B7MT47-F1
#
_entry.id   AF-A0A3B7MT47-F1
#
_cell.length_a   1.000
_cell.length_b   1.000
_cell.length_c   1.000
_cell.angle_alpha   90.00
_cell.angle_beta   90.00
_cell.angle_gamma   90.00
#
_symmetry.space_group_name_H-M   'P 1'
#
loop_
_entity.id
_entity.type
_entity.pdbx_description
1 polymer ?
#
loop_
_entity_poly.entity_id
_entity_poly.type
_entity_poly.pdbx_seq_one_letter_code
_entity_poly.pdbx_strand_id
1 'polypeptide(L)'
;MQESIQAMRYVLLLLVVVGLGETGFAQIRVPIGKRKAADPVATTASEKAMLPRVGVPELIAMLEWTGKQIDTTLKKKGYLLMQKDVDSTSSLFLYSMLTKLEDGPTTVRSFSFMDAAVGELKSRMITYRTYDKNEFRDISSYLLANNYQKTNEFDFDEAKHSLYSNGTQEIRLKVITTVRDKRTFIAYELELGK
;
A
#
# COMPACT_ATOMS: atom_id res chain seq x y z
N MET A 1 -10.03 -46.18 -23.33
CA MET A 1 -9.96 -45.93 -24.78
C MET A 1 -10.92 -44.79 -25.11
N GLN A 2 -10.46 -43.55 -24.92
CA GLN A 2 -10.99 -42.33 -25.54
C GLN A 2 -10.01 -41.20 -25.18
N GLU A 3 -8.89 -41.23 -25.89
CA GLU A 3 -7.96 -40.10 -25.96
C GLU A 3 -8.48 -39.03 -26.91
N SER A 4 -8.00 -37.81 -26.68
CA SER A 4 -7.76 -36.76 -27.68
C SER A 4 -8.99 -35.97 -28.16
N ILE A 5 -8.70 -34.74 -28.62
CA ILE A 5 -9.58 -33.58 -28.90
C ILE A 5 -9.62 -32.66 -27.67
N GLN A 6 -8.94 -31.52 -27.57
CA GLN A 6 -8.49 -30.61 -28.62
C GLN A 6 -7.44 -29.65 -28.03
N ALA A 7 -6.18 -29.81 -28.41
CA ALA A 7 -5.15 -28.79 -28.31
C ALA A 7 -5.08 -28.08 -29.66
N MET A 8 -5.43 -26.79 -29.74
CA MET A 8 -5.06 -25.90 -30.87
C MET A 8 -5.60 -24.49 -30.63
N ARG A 9 -4.83 -23.62 -29.96
CA ARG A 9 -4.88 -22.16 -30.15
C ARG A 9 -3.51 -21.56 -29.85
N TYR A 10 -2.55 -21.89 -30.71
CA TYR A 10 -1.39 -21.03 -30.96
C TYR A 10 -1.31 -20.79 -32.47
N VAL A 11 -0.69 -19.65 -32.80
CA VAL A 11 -0.22 -19.19 -34.11
C VAL A 11 -1.13 -18.21 -34.87
N LEU A 12 -0.45 -17.14 -35.32
CA LEU A 12 -0.79 -16.05 -36.25
C LEU A 12 -1.54 -14.86 -35.63
N LEU A 13 -1.07 -13.61 -35.73
CA LEU A 13 -0.35 -12.97 -36.83
C LEU A 13 0.63 -11.88 -36.35
N LEU A 14 1.82 -11.91 -36.95
CA LEU A 14 2.79 -10.82 -37.12
C LEU A 14 2.40 -10.04 -38.40
N LEU A 15 2.42 -8.70 -38.37
CA LEU A 15 2.75 -7.77 -39.50
C LEU A 15 2.48 -6.32 -39.02
N VAL A 16 3.54 -5.56 -38.71
CA VAL A 16 4.17 -4.49 -39.53
C VAL A 16 3.29 -3.25 -39.68
N VAL A 17 3.73 -2.10 -39.13
CA VAL A 17 3.96 -0.85 -39.87
C VAL A 17 5.05 -0.04 -39.16
N VAL A 18 6.13 0.21 -39.90
CA VAL A 18 7.15 1.22 -39.65
C VAL A 18 6.54 2.59 -39.91
N GLY A 19 6.60 3.50 -38.93
CA GLY A 19 6.18 4.90 -39.07
C GLY A 19 7.29 5.83 -38.58
N LEU A 20 8.17 6.20 -39.50
CA LEU A 20 9.05 7.36 -39.40
C LEU A 20 8.21 8.62 -39.17
N GLY A 21 8.51 9.35 -38.10
CA GLY A 21 7.91 10.63 -37.78
C GLY A 21 8.94 11.53 -37.13
N GLU A 22 9.83 12.09 -37.96
CA GLU A 22 10.61 13.27 -37.60
C GLU A 22 9.64 14.42 -37.32
N THR A 23 9.53 14.82 -36.06
CA THR A 23 8.92 16.11 -35.70
C THR A 23 9.99 16.96 -35.05
N GLY A 24 10.30 18.07 -35.72
CA GLY A 24 11.37 18.98 -35.39
C GLY A 24 11.22 19.59 -34.00
N PHE A 25 12.32 19.60 -33.26
CA PHE A 25 12.48 20.39 -32.06
C PHE A 25 12.61 21.86 -32.45
N ALA A 26 11.50 22.59 -32.41
CA ALA A 26 11.50 24.04 -32.41
C ALA A 26 12.19 24.53 -31.13
N GLN A 27 13.38 25.12 -31.26
CA GLN A 27 14.05 25.81 -30.17
C GLN A 27 13.28 27.10 -29.82
N ILE A 28 12.44 27.03 -28.79
CA ILE A 28 11.85 28.20 -28.17
C ILE A 28 12.94 28.86 -27.32
N ARG A 29 13.52 29.96 -27.82
CA ARG A 29 14.33 30.87 -26.99
C ARG A 29 13.41 31.59 -26.02
N VAL A 30 13.44 31.17 -24.76
CA VAL A 30 12.79 31.90 -23.67
C VAL A 30 13.63 33.13 -23.34
N PRO A 31 13.09 34.37 -23.41
CA PRO A 31 13.81 35.54 -22.95
C PRO A 31 14.03 35.45 -21.44
N ILE A 32 15.30 35.50 -21.03
CA ILE A 32 15.71 35.63 -19.62
C ILE A 32 15.31 37.03 -19.16
N GLY A 33 14.07 37.17 -18.69
CA GLY A 33 13.62 38.33 -17.94
C GLY A 33 14.35 38.40 -16.61
N LYS A 34 14.86 39.58 -16.25
CA LYS A 34 15.48 39.86 -14.95
C LYS A 34 14.52 39.43 -13.83
N ARG A 35 14.88 38.38 -13.09
CA ARG A 35 14.15 37.96 -11.88
C ARG A 35 14.23 39.11 -10.87
N LYS A 36 13.10 39.80 -10.68
CA LYS A 36 12.87 40.62 -9.49
C LYS A 36 13.04 39.69 -8.28
N ALA A 37 13.84 40.10 -7.30
CA ALA A 37 13.98 39.37 -6.05
C ALA A 37 12.58 39.16 -5.49
N ALA A 38 12.17 37.89 -5.40
CA ALA A 38 10.94 37.52 -4.73
C ALA A 38 11.13 37.85 -3.25
N ASP A 39 10.16 38.55 -2.67
CA ASP A 39 10.04 38.72 -1.24
C ASP A 39 10.15 37.35 -0.54
N PRO A 40 10.75 37.26 0.67
CA PRO A 40 10.84 36.02 1.40
C PRO A 40 9.43 35.46 1.56
N VAL A 41 9.16 34.35 0.87
CA VAL A 41 7.95 33.55 1.04
C VAL A 41 7.92 33.22 2.53
N ALA A 42 6.99 33.84 3.25
CA ALA A 42 6.67 33.44 4.59
C ALA A 42 6.32 31.96 4.52
N THR A 43 7.24 31.12 4.99
CA THR A 43 7.00 29.71 5.25
C THR A 43 5.90 29.66 6.29
N THR A 44 4.65 29.71 5.83
CA THR A 44 3.50 29.36 6.64
C THR A 44 3.69 27.89 6.97
N ALA A 45 4.30 27.66 8.12
CA ALA A 45 4.23 26.43 8.86
C ALA A 45 2.75 26.19 9.22
N SER A 46 1.92 25.89 8.21
CA SER A 46 0.87 24.92 8.37
C SER A 46 1.59 23.57 8.39
N GLU A 47 2.32 23.34 9.47
CA GLU A 47 2.70 22.01 9.91
C GLU A 47 1.39 21.36 10.33
N LYS A 48 0.63 20.97 9.30
CA LYS A 48 -0.66 20.32 9.37
C LYS A 48 -0.37 19.06 10.18
N ALA A 49 -0.68 19.10 11.47
CA ALA A 49 -0.27 18.11 12.45
C ALA A 49 -0.42 16.72 11.82
N MET A 50 0.72 16.13 11.44
CA MET A 50 0.71 14.83 10.76
C MET A 50 0.13 13.86 11.76
N LEU A 51 -1.10 13.45 11.50
CA LEU A 51 -1.83 12.55 12.38
C LEU A 51 -0.98 11.30 12.63
N PRO A 52 -0.90 10.80 13.88
CA PRO A 52 -0.08 9.64 14.19
C PRO A 52 -0.46 8.45 13.31
N ARG A 53 0.43 8.07 12.37
CA ARG A 53 0.29 6.88 11.53
C ARG A 53 1.34 5.84 11.88
N VAL A 54 1.11 4.60 11.47
CA VAL A 54 2.10 3.51 11.63
C VAL A 54 2.84 3.38 10.31
N GLY A 55 4.14 3.71 10.31
CA GLY A 55 4.96 3.65 9.10
C GLY A 55 5.39 2.22 8.76
N VAL A 56 5.77 1.96 7.51
CA VAL A 56 6.23 0.62 7.07
C VAL A 56 7.40 0.06 7.92
N PRO A 57 8.44 0.83 8.31
CA PRO A 57 9.47 0.32 9.22
C PRO A 57 8.91 -0.20 10.55
N GLU A 58 7.93 0.52 11.10
CA GLU A 58 7.30 0.17 12.37
C GLU A 58 6.43 -1.08 12.22
N LEU A 59 5.69 -1.21 11.12
CA LEU A 59 4.93 -2.42 10.78
C LEU A 59 5.84 -3.65 10.66
N ILE A 60 7.02 -3.52 10.03
CA ILE A 60 8.01 -4.59 9.94
C ILE A 60 8.54 -4.95 11.32
N ALA A 61 8.89 -3.95 12.14
CA ALA A 61 9.36 -4.18 13.51
C ALA A 61 8.32 -4.90 14.38
N MET A 62 7.03 -4.59 14.19
CA MET A 62 5.91 -5.23 14.90
C MET A 62 5.80 -6.74 14.63
N LEU A 63 6.40 -7.27 13.56
CA LEU A 63 6.48 -8.72 13.37
C LEU A 63 7.24 -9.41 14.52
N GLU A 64 8.23 -8.74 15.11
CA GLU A 64 9.04 -9.26 16.21
C GLU A 64 8.51 -8.93 17.60
N TRP A 65 7.46 -8.12 17.70
CA TRP A 65 6.98 -7.62 18.99
C TRP A 65 6.11 -8.64 19.73
N THR A 66 5.93 -8.42 21.03
CA THR A 66 4.83 -9.08 21.75
C THR A 66 3.50 -8.39 21.44
N GLY A 67 2.37 -9.10 21.54
CA GLY A 67 1.05 -8.48 21.37
C GLY A 67 0.83 -7.28 22.30
N LYS A 68 1.40 -7.30 23.52
CA LYS A 68 1.35 -6.18 24.47
C LYS A 68 2.08 -4.93 23.96
N GLN A 69 3.23 -5.09 23.32
CA GLN A 69 3.98 -3.97 22.72
C GLN A 69 3.21 -3.35 21.55
N ILE A 70 2.61 -4.18 20.70
CA ILE A 70 1.75 -3.72 19.60
C ILE A 70 0.55 -2.95 20.15
N ASP A 71 -0.21 -3.53 21.08
CA ASP A 71 -1.40 -2.91 21.69
C ASP A 71 -1.08 -1.56 22.33
N THR A 72 -0.01 -1.49 23.11
CA THR A 72 0.42 -0.24 23.77
C THR A 72 0.76 0.84 22.74
N THR A 73 1.47 0.47 21.68
CA THR A 73 1.92 1.40 20.64
C THR A 73 0.73 1.93 19.83
N LEU A 74 -0.18 1.06 19.42
CA LEU A 74 -1.38 1.42 18.67
C LEU A 74 -2.30 2.33 19.49
N LYS A 75 -2.54 2.01 20.77
CA LYS A 75 -3.33 2.86 21.67
C LYS A 75 -2.72 4.25 21.86
N LYS A 76 -1.39 4.33 22.01
CA LYS A 76 -0.67 5.62 22.07
C LYS A 76 -0.84 6.47 20.81
N LYS A 77 -1.01 5.83 19.65
CA LYS A 77 -1.29 6.50 18.37
C LYS A 77 -2.79 6.76 18.12
N GLY A 78 -3.67 6.41 19.06
CA GLY A 78 -5.10 6.68 18.97
C GLY A 78 -5.92 5.59 18.26
N TYR A 79 -5.35 4.41 18.04
CA TYR A 79 -6.10 3.26 17.54
C TYR A 79 -6.96 2.65 18.65
N LEU A 80 -8.18 2.28 18.30
CA LEU A 80 -9.12 1.58 19.17
C LEU A 80 -9.15 0.09 18.80
N LEU A 81 -9.07 -0.78 19.81
CA LEU A 81 -9.26 -2.22 19.62
C LEU A 81 -10.74 -2.48 19.31
N MET A 82 -11.02 -3.00 18.12
CA MET A 82 -12.36 -3.26 17.61
C MET A 82 -12.79 -4.71 17.83
N GLN A 83 -11.85 -5.65 17.66
CA GLN A 83 -12.12 -7.08 17.76
C GLN A 83 -10.90 -7.79 18.33
N LYS A 84 -11.15 -8.79 19.16
CA LYS A 84 -10.14 -9.66 19.75
C LYS A 84 -10.70 -11.07 19.83
N ASP A 85 -10.12 -11.98 19.07
CA ASP A 85 -10.44 -13.40 19.10
C ASP A 85 -9.19 -14.16 19.50
N VAL A 86 -9.29 -15.03 20.50
CA VAL A 86 -8.16 -15.82 21.01
C VAL A 86 -8.63 -17.24 21.23
N ASP A 87 -7.94 -18.18 20.61
CA ASP A 87 -8.10 -19.60 20.83
C ASP A 87 -6.77 -20.23 21.33
N SER A 88 -6.70 -21.55 21.43
CA SER A 88 -5.52 -22.27 21.94
C SER A 88 -4.32 -22.25 20.99
N THR A 89 -4.54 -21.98 19.71
CA THR A 89 -3.56 -22.07 18.62
C THR A 89 -3.42 -20.79 17.83
N SER A 90 -4.31 -19.81 18.03
CA SER A 90 -4.35 -18.59 17.26
C SER A 90 -4.88 -17.41 18.07
N SER A 91 -4.49 -16.22 17.66
CA SER A 91 -5.10 -14.98 18.15
C SER A 91 -5.17 -13.96 17.04
N LEU A 92 -6.28 -13.24 16.97
CA LEU A 92 -6.54 -12.16 16.03
C LEU A 92 -6.92 -10.90 16.81
N PHE A 93 -6.27 -9.80 16.48
CA PHE A 93 -6.60 -8.49 17.00
C PHE A 93 -6.81 -7.52 15.84
N LEU A 94 -7.93 -6.81 15.86
CA LEU A 94 -8.27 -5.77 14.87
C LEU A 94 -8.40 -4.43 15.57
N TYR A 95 -7.71 -3.44 15.04
CA TYR A 95 -7.72 -2.07 15.50
C TYR A 95 -8.20 -1.14 14.38
N SER A 96 -8.88 -0.06 14.76
CA SER A 96 -9.31 0.98 13.85
C SER A 96 -8.97 2.36 14.40
N MET A 97 -8.64 3.28 13.52
CA MET A 97 -8.46 4.69 13.85
C MET A 97 -9.28 5.54 12.89
N LEU A 98 -10.14 6.36 13.45
CA LEU A 98 -10.91 7.37 12.73
C LEU A 98 -10.30 8.73 13.06
N THR A 99 -9.93 9.50 12.05
CA THR A 99 -9.51 10.87 12.26
C THR A 99 -10.31 11.82 11.40
N LYS A 100 -10.94 12.79 12.05
CA LYS A 100 -11.64 13.90 11.41
C LYS A 100 -10.76 15.14 11.51
N LEU A 101 -10.33 15.65 10.37
CA LEU A 101 -9.70 16.97 10.29
C LEU A 101 -10.80 18.02 10.33
N GLU A 102 -10.62 19.13 11.06
CA GLU A 102 -11.65 20.18 11.21
C GLU A 102 -12.20 20.65 9.85
N ASP A 103 -11.32 20.84 8.88
CA ASP A 103 -11.65 21.25 7.50
C ASP A 103 -11.25 20.21 6.43
N GLY A 104 -11.14 18.94 6.81
CA GLY A 104 -10.61 17.91 5.91
C GLY A 104 -11.43 16.61 5.87
N PRO A 105 -11.15 15.74 4.89
CA PRO A 105 -11.82 14.45 4.80
C PRO A 105 -11.50 13.59 6.03
N THR A 106 -12.51 12.88 6.51
CA THR A 106 -12.33 11.85 7.52
C THR A 106 -11.44 10.74 6.98
N THR A 107 -10.32 10.47 7.65
CA THR A 107 -9.42 9.36 7.31
C THR A 107 -9.71 8.18 8.21
N VAL A 108 -9.83 7.00 7.61
CA VAL A 108 -9.99 5.73 8.32
C VAL A 108 -8.72 4.90 8.10
N ARG A 109 -8.23 4.27 9.16
CA ARG A 109 -7.16 3.28 9.10
C ARG A 109 -7.58 2.05 9.87
N SER A 110 -7.18 0.88 9.38
CA SER A 110 -7.31 -0.36 10.14
C SER A 110 -5.98 -1.07 10.19
N PHE A 111 -5.69 -1.64 11.36
CA PHE A 111 -4.52 -2.47 11.60
C PHE A 111 -5.02 -3.77 12.20
N SER A 112 -4.60 -4.91 11.66
CA SER A 112 -4.80 -6.19 12.33
C SER A 112 -3.49 -6.96 12.41
N PHE A 113 -3.37 -7.76 13.45
CA PHE A 113 -2.35 -8.80 13.50
C PHE A 113 -2.96 -10.11 13.95
N MET A 114 -2.45 -11.20 13.38
CA MET A 114 -2.82 -12.55 13.72
C MET A 114 -1.56 -13.34 14.06
N ASP A 115 -1.58 -14.00 15.20
CA ASP A 115 -0.58 -15.01 15.57
C ASP A 115 -1.19 -16.40 15.43
N ALA A 116 -0.43 -17.34 14.88
CA ALA A 116 -0.79 -18.75 14.83
C ALA A 116 0.38 -19.62 15.31
N ALA A 117 0.08 -20.65 16.10
CA ALA A 117 1.05 -21.59 16.63
C ALA A 117 0.51 -23.02 16.61
N VAL A 118 1.29 -23.95 16.02
CA VAL A 118 0.98 -25.38 15.97
C VAL A 118 2.26 -26.16 16.27
N GLY A 119 2.33 -26.76 17.46
CA GLY A 119 3.58 -27.36 17.96
C GLY A 119 4.68 -26.31 18.09
N GLU A 120 5.82 -26.54 17.44
CA GLU A 120 6.95 -25.60 17.40
C GLU A 120 6.82 -24.53 16.30
N LEU A 121 5.88 -24.69 15.37
CA LEU A 121 5.68 -23.74 14.28
C LEU A 121 4.92 -22.52 14.79
N LYS A 122 5.44 -21.33 14.48
CA LYS A 122 4.82 -20.04 14.80
C LYS A 122 4.82 -19.19 13.55
N SER A 123 3.72 -18.47 13.32
CA SER A 123 3.63 -17.48 12.27
C SER A 123 2.89 -16.25 12.78
N ARG A 124 3.25 -15.10 12.22
CA ARG A 124 2.51 -13.84 12.41
C ARG A 124 2.19 -13.23 11.07
N MET A 125 0.96 -12.74 10.94
CA MET A 125 0.55 -11.88 9.85
C MET A 125 0.13 -10.51 10.39
N ILE A 126 0.53 -9.43 9.72
CA ILE A 126 0.09 -8.07 9.96
C ILE A 126 -0.57 -7.54 8.69
N THR A 127 -1.72 -6.90 8.84
CA THR A 127 -2.42 -6.21 7.77
C THR A 127 -2.64 -4.76 8.17
N TYR A 128 -2.24 -3.83 7.30
CA TYR A 128 -2.44 -2.40 7.48
C TYR A 128 -3.22 -1.84 6.30
N ARG A 129 -4.33 -1.16 6.56
CA ARG A 129 -5.19 -0.59 5.51
C ARG A 129 -5.43 0.89 5.75
N THR A 130 -5.36 1.66 4.66
CA THR A 130 -5.65 3.09 4.62
C THR A 130 -6.52 3.41 3.40
N TYR A 131 -7.26 4.52 3.46
CA TYR A 131 -8.01 5.08 2.33
C TYR A 131 -7.34 6.33 1.76
N ASP A 132 -6.18 6.73 2.31
CA ASP A 132 -5.42 7.88 1.84
C ASP A 132 -4.42 7.47 0.75
N LYS A 133 -4.61 8.03 -0.44
CA LYS A 133 -3.72 7.81 -1.59
C LYS A 133 -2.30 8.31 -1.35
N ASN A 134 -2.11 9.36 -0.56
CA ASN A 134 -0.78 9.85 -0.23
C ASN A 134 -0.02 8.86 0.66
N GLU A 135 -0.73 8.22 1.60
CA GLU A 135 -0.14 7.19 2.45
C GLU A 135 0.25 5.95 1.64
N PHE A 136 -0.56 5.56 0.64
CA PHE A 136 -0.17 4.53 -0.32
C PHE A 136 1.09 4.89 -1.10
N ARG A 137 1.20 6.13 -1.59
CA ARG A 137 2.41 6.61 -2.27
C ARG A 137 3.63 6.54 -1.36
N ASP A 138 3.49 6.91 -0.09
CA ASP A 138 4.59 6.87 0.89
C ASP A 138 5.02 5.41 1.16
N ILE A 139 4.06 4.48 1.26
CA ILE A 139 4.32 3.04 1.36
C ILE A 139 5.10 2.55 0.13
N SER A 140 4.63 2.85 -1.09
CA SER A 140 5.32 2.43 -2.32
C SER A 140 6.72 3.03 -2.43
N SER A 141 6.89 4.29 -2.03
CA SER A 141 8.19 4.97 -2.02
C SER A 141 9.16 4.30 -1.05
N TYR A 142 8.68 3.91 0.14
CA TYR A 142 9.48 3.17 1.11
C TYR A 142 9.96 1.83 0.54
N LEU A 143 9.08 1.06 -0.11
CA LEU A 143 9.44 -0.23 -0.71
C LEU A 143 10.55 -0.07 -1.74
N LEU A 144 10.42 0.89 -2.65
CA LEU A 144 11.43 1.17 -3.67
C LEU A 144 12.77 1.61 -3.04
N ALA A 145 12.73 2.47 -2.03
CA ALA A 145 13.92 2.94 -1.32
C ALA A 145 14.65 1.83 -0.55
N ASN A 146 13.96 0.74 -0.22
CA ASN A 146 14.51 -0.41 0.52
C ASN A 146 14.67 -1.66 -0.35
N ASN A 147 14.88 -1.47 -1.65
CA ASN A 147 15.19 -2.53 -2.62
C ASN A 147 14.11 -3.61 -2.77
N TYR A 148 12.87 -3.33 -2.42
CA TYR A 148 11.77 -4.23 -2.73
C TYR A 148 11.41 -4.11 -4.22
N GLN A 149 11.49 -5.22 -4.93
CA GLN A 149 11.14 -5.33 -6.34
C GLN A 149 9.80 -6.03 -6.49
N LYS A 150 8.97 -5.54 -7.42
CA LYS A 150 7.71 -6.19 -7.75
C LYS A 150 8.01 -7.54 -8.42
N THR A 151 7.62 -8.63 -7.79
CA THR A 151 7.86 -10.00 -8.28
C THR A 151 6.69 -10.53 -9.08
N ASN A 152 5.46 -10.31 -8.60
CA ASN A 152 4.23 -10.79 -9.22
C ASN A 152 3.11 -9.74 -9.13
N GLU A 153 2.12 -9.87 -10.01
CA GLU A 153 0.86 -9.13 -9.95
C GLU A 153 -0.31 -10.07 -10.23
N PHE A 154 -1.39 -9.87 -9.49
CA PHE A 154 -2.65 -10.57 -9.65
C PHE A 154 -3.75 -9.54 -9.78
N ASP A 155 -4.49 -9.60 -10.88
CA ASP A 155 -5.63 -8.73 -11.17
C ASP A 155 -6.91 -9.51 -10.89
N PHE A 156 -7.72 -9.00 -9.96
CA PHE A 156 -9.05 -9.50 -9.61
C PHE A 156 -10.04 -8.38 -9.93
N ASP A 157 -11.30 -8.73 -10.23
CA ASP A 157 -12.33 -7.77 -10.63
C ASP A 157 -12.41 -6.53 -9.73
N GLU A 158 -12.29 -6.71 -8.41
CA GLU A 158 -12.38 -5.66 -7.41
C GLU A 158 -11.06 -5.36 -6.69
N ALA A 159 -9.96 -6.03 -7.04
CA ALA A 159 -8.69 -5.86 -6.33
C ALA A 159 -7.47 -6.15 -7.20
N LYS A 160 -6.42 -5.35 -7.05
CA LYS A 160 -5.10 -5.63 -7.63
C LYS A 160 -4.10 -5.94 -6.53
N HIS A 161 -3.49 -7.11 -6.58
CA HIS A 161 -2.47 -7.52 -5.61
C HIS A 161 -1.11 -7.51 -6.28
N SER A 162 -0.15 -6.78 -5.72
CA SER A 162 1.25 -6.77 -6.14
C SER A 162 2.10 -7.37 -5.03
N LEU A 163 2.92 -8.38 -5.37
CA LEU A 163 3.93 -8.91 -4.46
C LEU A 163 5.24 -8.17 -4.69
N TYR A 164 5.89 -7.81 -3.59
CA TYR A 164 7.17 -7.14 -3.54
C TYR A 164 8.14 -7.92 -2.67
N SER A 165 9.37 -8.12 -3.12
CA SER A 165 10.40 -8.83 -2.35
C SER A 165 11.75 -8.12 -2.44
N ASN A 166 12.50 -8.12 -1.34
CA ASN A 166 13.90 -7.69 -1.30
C ASN A 166 14.87 -8.88 -1.13
N GLY A 167 14.38 -10.12 -1.32
CA GLY A 167 15.14 -11.36 -1.12
C GLY A 167 15.14 -11.88 0.32
N THR A 168 14.84 -11.05 1.32
CA THR A 168 14.71 -11.48 2.73
C THR A 168 13.26 -11.52 3.19
N GLN A 169 12.46 -10.56 2.75
CA GLN A 169 11.06 -10.43 3.13
C GLN A 169 10.19 -10.20 1.90
N GLU A 170 9.01 -10.80 1.89
CA GLU A 170 7.94 -10.52 0.94
C GLU A 170 6.85 -9.65 1.58
N ILE A 171 6.34 -8.69 0.81
CA ILE A 171 5.27 -7.77 1.18
C ILE A 171 4.22 -7.80 0.08
N ARG A 172 2.96 -7.96 0.45
CA ARG A 172 1.84 -7.83 -0.50
C ARG A 172 1.19 -6.47 -0.36
N LEU A 173 1.11 -5.73 -1.45
CA LEU A 173 0.28 -4.54 -1.55
C LEU A 173 -1.00 -4.88 -2.31
N LYS A 174 -2.13 -4.41 -1.82
CA LYS A 174 -3.44 -4.53 -2.49
C LYS A 174 -4.05 -3.16 -2.71
N VAL A 175 -4.64 -2.98 -3.88
CA VAL A 175 -5.52 -1.86 -4.21
C VAL A 175 -6.91 -2.43 -4.41
N ILE A 176 -7.80 -2.20 -3.46
CA ILE A 176 -9.15 -2.77 -3.44
C ILE A 176 -10.14 -1.67 -3.80
N THR A 177 -10.95 -1.89 -4.83
CA THR A 177 -11.97 -0.95 -5.32
C THR A 177 -13.35 -1.50 -5.04
N THR A 178 -14.13 -0.80 -4.21
CA THR A 178 -15.50 -1.18 -3.89
C THR A 178 -16.47 -0.13 -4.38
N VAL A 179 -17.51 -0.54 -5.11
CA VAL A 179 -18.60 0.34 -5.53
C VAL A 179 -19.82 0.11 -4.65
N ARG A 180 -20.24 1.14 -3.89
CA ARG A 180 -21.42 1.09 -3.03
C ARG A 180 -22.22 2.37 -3.17
N ASP A 181 -23.55 2.26 -3.36
CA ASP A 181 -24.46 3.41 -3.50
C ASP A 181 -24.00 4.42 -4.58
N LYS A 182 -23.53 3.91 -5.74
CA LYS A 182 -22.94 4.68 -6.86
C LYS A 182 -21.66 5.47 -6.51
N ARG A 183 -21.05 5.20 -5.34
CA ARG A 183 -19.77 5.78 -4.93
C ARG A 183 -18.68 4.73 -5.01
N THR A 184 -17.51 5.13 -5.47
CA THR A 184 -16.32 4.27 -5.53
C THR A 184 -15.44 4.57 -4.33
N PHE A 185 -15.06 3.52 -3.60
CA PHE A 185 -14.14 3.57 -2.48
C PHE A 185 -12.89 2.77 -2.84
N ILE A 186 -11.72 3.37 -2.65
CA ILE A 186 -10.44 2.70 -2.89
C ILE A 186 -9.73 2.54 -1.55
N ALA A 187 -9.48 1.30 -1.15
CA ALA A 187 -8.66 0.97 -0.01
C ALA A 187 -7.29 0.48 -0.48
N TYR A 188 -6.26 0.88 0.24
CA TYR A 188 -4.89 0.42 0.04
C TYR A 188 -4.50 -0.41 1.24
N GLU A 189 -4.08 -1.64 1.00
CA GLU A 189 -3.73 -2.60 2.04
C GLU A 189 -2.31 -3.11 1.85
N LEU A 190 -1.57 -3.19 2.95
CA LEU A 190 -0.25 -3.78 3.04
C LEU A 190 -0.35 -5.00 3.96
N GLU A 191 0.12 -6.14 3.49
CA GLU A 191 0.24 -7.37 4.28
C GLU A 191 1.70 -7.77 4.45
N LEU A 192 2.06 -8.14 5.68
CA LEU A 192 3.37 -8.64 6.08
C LEU A 192 3.18 -9.98 6.79
N GLY A 193 4.09 -10.93 6.55
CA GLY A 193 4.09 -12.21 7.24
C GLY A 193 5.50 -12.63 7.68
N LYS A 194 5.56 -13.46 8.72
CA LYS A 194 6.74 -14.25 9.07
C LYS A 194 6.36 -15.63 9.60
#